data_AF-A0A661PK62-F1
#
_entry.id   AF-A0A661PK62-F1
#
_cell.length_a   1.000
_cell.length_b   1.000
_cell.length_c   1.000
_cell.angle_alpha   90.00
_cell.angle_beta   90.00
_cell.angle_gamma   90.00
#
_symmetry.space_group_name_H-M   'P 1'
#
loop_
_entity.id
_entity.type
_entity.pdbx_description
1 polymer ?
#
loop_
_entity_poly.entity_id
_entity_poly.type
_entity_poly.pdbx_seq_one_letter_code
_entity_poly.pdbx_strand_id
1 'polypeptide(L)'
;MKRLLTVLALAFFVAATMPTVAAASTKKGQKLFKKKFRKKCGFSGVRFARNHTQSEWEEIYDDGKFPAEAKKICPRLKLNKIKPSWWKHVYQFSVKYASDGV
;
A
#
# COMPACT_ATOMS: atom_id res chain seq x y z
N MET A 1 -17.69 21.99 -43.02
CA MET A 1 -17.96 21.19 -41.81
C MET A 1 -16.77 21.29 -40.85
N LYS A 2 -16.65 22.39 -40.10
CA LYS A 2 -15.53 22.67 -39.16
C LYS A 2 -15.98 22.72 -37.69
N ARG A 3 -17.19 22.21 -37.41
CA ARG A 3 -17.83 22.23 -36.07
C ARG A 3 -17.94 20.83 -35.45
N LEU A 4 -17.04 19.92 -35.83
CA LEU A 4 -16.93 18.58 -35.25
C LEU A 4 -15.55 18.34 -34.60
N LEU A 5 -14.71 19.39 -34.49
CA LEU A 5 -13.36 19.32 -33.93
C LEU A 5 -13.20 20.12 -32.63
N THR A 6 -14.30 20.54 -32.00
CA THR A 6 -14.25 21.42 -30.82
C THR A 6 -14.85 20.83 -29.54
N VAL A 7 -15.30 19.58 -29.55
CA VAL A 7 -15.92 18.94 -28.35
C VAL A 7 -15.10 17.77 -27.79
N LEU A 8 -14.03 17.34 -28.46
CA LEU A 8 -13.18 16.25 -27.99
C LEU A 8 -11.90 16.76 -27.29
N ALA A 9 -12.04 17.72 -26.37
CA ALA A 9 -10.93 18.22 -25.55
C ALA A 9 -11.33 18.33 -24.07
N LEU A 10 -12.17 17.39 -23.61
CA LEU A 10 -12.70 17.41 -22.25
C LEU A 10 -12.85 16.00 -21.67
N ALA A 11 -11.80 15.19 -21.76
CA ALA A 11 -11.68 13.99 -20.95
C ALA A 11 -10.21 13.68 -20.73
N PHE A 12 -9.86 13.26 -19.52
CA PHE A 12 -8.51 12.99 -19.01
C PHE A 12 -7.69 14.19 -18.55
N PHE A 13 -8.07 14.75 -17.41
CA PHE A 13 -7.08 15.06 -16.36
C PHE A 13 -7.75 15.04 -14.98
N VAL A 14 -8.18 13.87 -14.54
CA VAL A 14 -8.59 13.64 -13.14
C VAL A 14 -7.79 12.45 -12.63
N ALA A 15 -6.56 12.67 -12.17
CA ALA A 15 -5.84 11.73 -11.31
C ALA A 15 -4.50 12.32 -10.80
N ALA A 16 -4.51 13.41 -10.04
CA ALA A 16 -3.26 13.84 -9.40
C ALA A 16 -3.46 14.67 -8.13
N THR A 17 -4.35 14.25 -7.22
CA THR A 17 -4.33 14.77 -5.85
C THR A 17 -4.50 13.64 -4.85
N MET A 18 -3.54 12.70 -4.84
CA MET A 18 -3.38 11.83 -3.66
C MET A 18 -2.89 12.72 -2.50
N PRO A 19 -3.63 12.77 -1.37
CA PRO A 19 -3.45 13.78 -0.34
C PRO A 19 -2.14 13.56 0.44
N THR A 20 -1.50 14.66 0.85
CA THR A 20 -0.24 14.75 1.60
C THR A 20 -0.19 13.88 2.88
N VAL A 21 -1.34 13.49 3.43
CA VAL A 21 -1.48 12.52 4.53
C VAL A 21 -0.96 11.11 4.19
N ALA A 22 -1.09 10.65 2.95
CA ALA A 22 -0.57 9.35 2.52
C ALA A 22 0.98 9.29 2.57
N ALA A 23 1.66 10.42 2.37
CA ALA A 23 3.12 10.49 2.43
C ALA A 23 3.67 10.37 3.87
N ALA A 24 2.98 10.95 4.86
CA ALA A 24 3.41 10.86 6.26
C ALA A 24 3.18 9.46 6.84
N SER A 25 2.07 8.82 6.47
CA SER A 25 1.74 7.48 6.93
C SER A 25 2.58 6.39 6.28
N THR A 26 2.94 6.54 5.00
CA THR A 26 3.86 5.62 4.30
C THR A 26 5.26 5.64 4.89
N LYS A 27 5.81 6.82 5.23
CA LYS A 27 7.10 6.92 5.97
C LYS A 27 7.04 6.25 7.34
N LYS A 28 5.93 6.42 8.08
CA LYS A 28 5.69 5.71 9.35
C LYS A 28 5.64 4.20 9.12
N GLY A 29 4.90 3.73 8.12
CA GLY A 29 4.80 2.33 7.71
C GLY A 29 6.15 1.71 7.38
N GLN A 30 6.95 2.39 6.55
CA GLN A 30 8.30 1.98 6.17
C GLN A 30 9.22 1.85 7.40
N LYS A 31 9.22 2.85 8.30
CA LYS A 31 9.99 2.82 9.55
C LYS A 31 9.57 1.65 10.44
N LEU A 32 8.27 1.39 10.50
CA LEU A 32 7.70 0.32 11.29
C LEU A 32 8.08 -1.05 10.73
N PHE A 33 7.98 -1.23 9.42
CA PHE A 33 8.42 -2.43 8.72
C PHE A 33 9.90 -2.71 8.99
N LYS A 34 10.77 -1.70 8.83
CA LYS A 34 12.21 -1.82 9.09
C LYS A 34 12.50 -2.26 10.54
N LYS A 35 11.77 -1.72 11.52
CA LYS A 35 12.00 -2.00 12.94
C LYS A 35 11.37 -3.30 13.43
N LYS A 36 10.20 -3.69 12.91
CA LYS A 36 9.38 -4.79 13.46
C LYS A 36 9.32 -6.02 12.55
N PHE A 37 9.33 -5.83 11.23
CA PHE A 37 9.14 -6.91 10.25
C PHE A 37 10.49 -7.37 9.66
N ARG A 38 11.35 -6.45 9.20
CA ARG A 38 12.57 -6.77 8.43
C ARG A 38 13.45 -7.84 9.07
N LYS A 39 13.79 -7.69 10.36
CA LYS A 39 14.65 -8.66 11.08
C LYS A 39 14.00 -10.05 11.23
N LYS A 40 12.66 -10.13 11.24
CA LYS A 40 11.93 -11.38 11.41
C LYS A 40 11.67 -12.08 10.08
N CYS A 41 11.36 -11.30 9.06
CA CYS A 41 10.98 -11.78 7.74
C CYS A 41 12.18 -12.03 6.82
N GLY A 42 13.32 -11.34 7.05
CA GLY A 42 14.53 -11.54 6.26
C GLY A 42 14.52 -10.84 4.90
N PHE A 43 13.49 -10.04 4.59
CA PHE A 43 13.39 -9.29 3.34
C PHE A 43 12.97 -7.83 3.55
N SER A 44 13.11 -7.03 2.50
CA SER A 44 12.76 -5.60 2.50
C SER A 44 11.25 -5.38 2.48
N GLY A 45 10.80 -4.22 2.99
CA GLY A 45 9.38 -3.85 2.91
C GLY A 45 8.87 -3.70 1.48
N VAL A 46 9.74 -3.35 0.52
CA VAL A 46 9.37 -3.29 -0.89
C VAL A 46 9.09 -4.69 -1.44
N ARG A 47 9.90 -5.70 -1.08
CA ARG A 47 9.62 -7.10 -1.46
C ARG A 47 8.31 -7.58 -0.87
N PHE A 48 7.97 -7.14 0.33
CA PHE A 48 6.67 -7.42 0.94
C PHE A 48 5.53 -6.79 0.13
N ALA A 49 5.61 -5.48 -0.10
CA ALA A 49 4.58 -4.71 -0.78
C ALA A 49 4.29 -5.24 -2.19
N ARG A 50 5.32 -5.70 -2.92
CA ARG A 50 5.17 -6.28 -4.26
C ARG A 50 4.52 -7.67 -4.33
N ASN A 51 4.04 -8.25 -3.23
CA ASN A 51 3.31 -9.53 -3.28
C ASN A 51 1.91 -9.38 -3.89
N HIS A 52 1.33 -8.18 -3.82
CA HIS A 52 -0.01 -7.87 -4.28
C HIS A 52 0.01 -6.51 -5.00
N THR A 53 -1.00 -6.28 -5.84
CA THR A 53 -1.32 -4.98 -6.45
C THR A 53 -1.95 -4.02 -5.44
N GLN A 54 -2.11 -2.74 -5.82
CA GLN A 54 -2.77 -1.75 -4.98
C GLN A 54 -4.19 -2.19 -4.60
N SER A 55 -4.97 -2.62 -5.60
CA SER A 55 -6.35 -3.06 -5.42
C SER A 55 -6.46 -4.33 -4.57
N GLU A 56 -5.59 -5.31 -4.78
CA GLU A 56 -5.56 -6.52 -3.94
C GLU A 56 -5.21 -6.18 -2.48
N TRP A 57 -4.27 -5.26 -2.24
CA TRP A 57 -3.97 -4.82 -0.88
C TRP A 57 -5.12 -4.09 -0.21
N GLU A 58 -5.85 -3.26 -0.96
CA GLU A 58 -7.07 -2.57 -0.50
C GLU A 58 -8.14 -3.59 -0.10
N GLU A 59 -8.45 -4.55 -0.97
CA GLU A 59 -9.42 -5.62 -0.70
C GLU A 59 -9.04 -6.46 0.53
N ILE A 60 -7.77 -6.90 0.61
CA ILE A 60 -7.26 -7.67 1.76
C ILE A 60 -7.38 -6.88 3.08
N TYR A 61 -7.20 -5.56 3.01
CA TYR A 61 -7.28 -4.70 4.19
C TYR A 61 -8.73 -4.46 4.61
N ASP A 62 -9.63 -4.18 3.68
CA ASP A 62 -11.04 -3.94 3.92
C ASP A 62 -11.75 -5.22 4.43
N ASP A 63 -11.33 -6.38 3.96
CA ASP A 63 -11.73 -7.69 4.48
C ASP A 63 -11.21 -8.00 5.91
N GLY A 64 -10.35 -7.13 6.47
CA GLY A 64 -9.69 -7.36 7.75
C GLY A 64 -8.65 -8.48 7.74
N LYS A 65 -8.26 -8.99 6.57
CA LYS A 65 -7.34 -10.13 6.39
C LYS A 65 -5.87 -9.72 6.35
N PHE A 66 -5.55 -8.43 6.30
CA PHE A 66 -4.18 -7.92 6.20
C PHE A 66 -3.17 -8.52 7.21
N PRO A 67 -3.48 -8.66 8.51
CA PRO A 67 -2.55 -9.29 9.46
C PRO A 67 -2.29 -10.78 9.16
N ALA A 68 -3.31 -11.50 8.70
CA ALA A 68 -3.20 -12.91 8.33
C ALA A 68 -2.33 -13.08 7.09
N GLU A 69 -2.57 -12.27 6.06
CA GLU A 69 -1.77 -12.27 4.84
C GLU A 69 -0.31 -11.86 5.11
N ALA A 70 -0.10 -10.86 5.97
CA ALA A 70 1.23 -10.47 6.40
C ALA A 70 1.98 -11.63 7.10
N LYS A 71 1.27 -12.49 7.85
CA LYS A 71 1.83 -13.70 8.45
C LYS A 71 2.06 -14.81 7.43
N LYS A 72 1.22 -14.93 6.40
CA LYS A 72 1.43 -15.88 5.30
C LYS A 72 2.72 -15.56 4.54
N ILE A 73 2.93 -14.29 4.19
CA ILE A 73 4.15 -13.80 3.52
C ILE A 73 5.36 -13.87 4.46
N CYS A 74 5.15 -13.63 5.76
CA CYS A 74 6.18 -13.73 6.78
C CYS A 74 5.76 -14.64 7.95
N PRO A 75 5.95 -15.97 7.84
CA PRO A 75 5.52 -16.93 8.86
C PRO A 75 6.11 -16.68 10.26
N ARG A 76 7.30 -16.07 10.31
CA ARG A 76 8.01 -15.72 11.56
C ARG A 76 7.49 -14.43 12.23
N LEU A 77 6.51 -13.76 11.61
CA LEU A 77 5.90 -12.54 12.14
C LEU A 77 5.02 -12.87 13.35
N LYS A 78 5.29 -12.18 14.46
CA LYS A 78 4.52 -12.31 15.70
C LYS A 78 3.43 -11.23 15.72
N LEU A 79 2.22 -11.58 15.26
CA LEU A 79 1.08 -10.64 15.17
C LEU A 79 0.72 -10.01 16.52
N ASN A 80 0.83 -10.77 17.61
CA ASN A 80 0.61 -10.28 18.98
C ASN A 80 1.57 -9.17 19.43
N LYS A 81 2.69 -8.95 18.72
CA LYS A 81 3.65 -7.86 19.01
C LYS A 81 3.42 -6.61 18.16
N ILE A 82 2.38 -6.61 17.32
CA ILE A 82 2.04 -5.49 16.43
C ILE A 82 0.76 -4.85 16.96
N LYS A 83 0.82 -3.53 17.18
CA LYS A 83 -0.34 -2.77 17.65
C LYS A 83 -1.38 -2.65 16.53
N PRO A 84 -2.70 -2.70 16.84
CA PRO A 84 -3.75 -2.52 15.83
C PRO A 84 -3.59 -1.24 15.00
N SER A 85 -3.25 -0.12 15.65
CA SER A 85 -3.02 1.17 14.99
C SER A 85 -1.85 1.18 14.01
N TRP A 86 -0.93 0.22 14.10
CA TRP A 86 0.22 0.13 13.20
C TRP A 86 -0.12 -0.51 11.87
N TRP A 87 -1.16 -1.36 11.82
CA TRP A 87 -1.56 -2.04 10.59
C TRP A 87 -1.92 -1.06 9.50
N LYS A 88 -2.68 -0.01 9.83
CA LYS A 88 -3.02 1.07 8.88
C LYS A 88 -1.77 1.69 8.22
N HIS A 89 -0.70 1.92 8.97
CA HIS A 89 0.52 2.50 8.43
C HIS A 89 1.29 1.51 7.53
N VAL A 90 1.35 0.24 7.94
CA VAL A 90 2.02 -0.81 7.15
C VAL A 90 1.24 -1.08 5.86
N TYR A 91 -0.08 -1.12 5.93
CA TYR A 91 -1.00 -1.21 4.80
C TYR A 91 -0.79 -0.06 3.81
N GLN A 92 -0.87 1.19 4.26
CA GLN A 92 -0.67 2.33 3.36
C GLN A 92 0.72 2.35 2.71
N PHE A 93 1.74 1.87 3.41
CA PHE A 93 3.06 1.62 2.81
C PHE A 93 3.02 0.50 1.76
N SER A 94 2.28 -0.57 2.00
CA SER A 94 2.18 -1.73 1.10
C SER A 94 1.43 -1.39 -0.19
N VAL A 95 0.31 -0.65 -0.10
CA VAL A 95 -0.40 -0.12 -1.27
C VAL A 95 0.49 0.82 -2.08
N LYS A 96 1.20 1.75 -1.42
CA LYS A 96 2.05 2.70 -2.13
C LYS A 96 3.11 2.02 -3.00
N TYR A 97 3.77 0.99 -2.46
CA TYR A 97 4.87 0.27 -3.10
C TYR A 97 4.45 -1.12 -3.61
N ALA A 98 3.17 -1.28 -3.92
CA ALA A 98 2.61 -2.50 -4.50
C ALA A 98 3.31 -2.86 -5.82
N SER A 99 2.97 -4.02 -6.41
CA SER A 99 3.57 -4.47 -7.67
C SER A 99 3.36 -3.48 -8.83
N ASP A 100 2.21 -2.82 -8.86
CA ASP A 100 1.75 -1.75 -9.75
C ASP A 100 1.92 -0.34 -9.14
N GLY A 101 2.54 -0.24 -7.97
CA GLY A 101 2.84 1.02 -7.27
C GLY A 101 4.18 1.65 -7.65
N VAL A 102 4.45 2.84 -7.08
CA VAL A 102 5.62 3.70 -7.38
C VAL A 102 6.61 3.74 -6.21
#